data_AF-A0A7R9D6T7-F1
#
_entry.id   AF-A0A7R9D6T7-F1
#
_cell.length_a   1.000
_cell.length_b   1.000
_cell.length_c   1.000
_cell.angle_alpha   90.00
_cell.angle_beta   90.00
_cell.angle_gamma   90.00
#
_symmetry.space_group_name_H-M   'P 1'
#
loop_
_entity.id
_entity.type
_entity.pdbx_description
1 polymer ?
#
loop_
_entity_poly.entity_id
_entity_poly.type
_entity_poly.pdbx_seq_one_letter_code
_entity_poly.pdbx_strand_id
1 'polypeptide(L)'
;MPNIKLQSSDGEVFDIDVEVAKCSVTIKTMLEDLEDDENKEKRTDDISSWDADFLKVDQGTLFELILAANYLDIKGLLDVTCKTVANMIKGKTPEEIRKTFNIKNDFTATEEEQVRKENEWCEEK
;
A
#
# COMPACT_ATOMS: atom_id res chain seq x y z
N MET A 1 -27.62 5.60 12.29
CA MET A 1 -26.73 4.43 12.10
C MET A 1 -25.86 4.34 13.35
N PRO A 2 -25.53 3.14 13.84
CA PRO A 2 -24.68 3.00 15.03
C PRO A 2 -23.28 3.57 14.77
N ASN A 3 -22.69 4.24 15.75
CA ASN A 3 -21.41 4.92 15.66
C ASN A 3 -20.44 4.49 16.76
N ILE A 4 -19.14 4.50 16.46
CA ILE A 4 -18.06 4.12 17.36
C ILE A 4 -17.03 5.26 17.47
N LYS A 5 -16.47 5.43 18.68
CA LYS A 5 -15.38 6.38 18.92
C LYS A 5 -14.04 5.64 18.86
N LEU A 6 -13.19 5.99 17.90
CA LEU A 6 -11.81 5.51 17.82
C LEU A 6 -10.87 6.62 18.28
N GLN A 7 -9.91 6.30 19.15
CA GLN A 7 -8.90 7.24 19.59
C GLN A 7 -7.57 6.93 18.91
N SER A 8 -7.00 7.91 18.21
CA SER A 8 -5.65 7.84 17.66
C SER A 8 -4.59 7.89 18.76
N SER A 9 -3.35 7.54 18.41
CA SER A 9 -2.23 7.47 19.36
C SER A 9 -1.83 8.83 19.96
N ASP A 10 -2.12 9.92 19.26
CA ASP A 10 -1.94 11.31 19.73
C ASP A 10 -3.12 11.81 20.58
N GLY A 11 -4.15 10.99 20.76
CA GLY A 11 -5.26 11.22 21.65
C GLY A 11 -6.49 11.86 21.01
N GLU A 12 -6.47 12.15 19.70
CA GLU A 12 -7.65 12.62 18.96
C GLU A 12 -8.72 11.53 18.86
N VAL A 13 -10.00 11.91 18.98
CA VAL A 13 -11.13 10.97 18.98
C VAL A 13 -11.99 11.20 17.75
N PHE A 14 -12.16 10.14 16.95
CA PHE A 14 -12.96 10.13 15.73
C PHE A 14 -14.27 9.38 15.98
N ASP A 15 -15.40 10.03 15.63
CA ASP A 15 -16.74 9.43 15.68
C ASP A 15 -17.08 8.89 14.29
N ILE A 16 -17.04 7.56 14.13
CA ILE A 16 -17.09 6.87 12.84
C ILE A 16 -18.31 5.95 12.79
N ASP A 17 -18.94 5.84 11.63
CA ASP A 17 -20.00 4.86 11.39
C ASP A 17 -19.47 3.43 11.56
N VAL A 18 -20.22 2.60 12.28
CA VAL A 18 -19.80 1.21 12.57
C VAL A 18 -19.60 0.40 11.29
N GLU A 19 -20.38 0.62 10.23
CA GLU A 19 -20.22 -0.10 8.96
C GLU A 19 -18.89 0.25 8.28
N VAL A 20 -18.45 1.51 8.40
CA VAL A 20 -17.14 1.95 7.89
C VAL A 20 -16.00 1.38 8.76
N ALA A 21 -16.19 1.37 10.08
CA ALA A 21 -15.21 0.80 11.00
C ALA A 21 -15.03 -0.72 10.79
N LYS A 22 -16.07 -1.43 10.36
CA LYS A 22 -16.04 -2.87 10.03
C LYS A 22 -15.18 -3.23 8.81
N CYS A 23 -14.76 -2.25 8.00
CA CYS A 23 -13.76 -2.50 6.96
C CYS A 23 -12.38 -2.88 7.53
N SER A 24 -12.09 -2.50 8.78
CA SER A 24 -10.95 -3.04 9.53
C SER A 24 -11.35 -4.35 10.17
N VAL A 25 -10.68 -5.44 9.75
CA VAL A 25 -10.92 -6.76 10.33
C VAL A 25 -10.57 -6.75 11.82
N THR A 26 -9.51 -6.05 12.23
CA THR A 26 -9.15 -5.92 13.65
C THR A 26 -10.26 -5.25 14.47
N ILE A 27 -10.80 -4.12 14.00
CA ILE A 27 -11.90 -3.42 14.69
C ILE A 27 -13.17 -4.26 14.64
N LYS A 28 -13.46 -4.93 13.51
CA LYS A 28 -14.57 -5.87 13.38
C LYS A 28 -14.47 -7.00 14.40
N THR A 29 -13.30 -7.64 14.56
CA THR A 29 -13.05 -8.69 15.56
C THR A 29 -13.14 -8.16 17.00
N MET A 30 -12.75 -6.91 17.25
CA MET A 30 -12.95 -6.29 18.57
C MET A 30 -14.43 -6.02 18.88
N LEU A 31 -15.29 -5.88 17.86
CA LEU A 31 -16.71 -5.55 18.01
C LEU A 31 -17.64 -6.77 18.00
N GLU A 32 -17.34 -7.82 17.23
CA GLU A 32 -18.21 -8.98 17.01
C GLU A 32 -17.42 -10.30 16.88
N ASP A 33 -17.95 -11.39 17.44
CA ASP A 33 -17.45 -12.77 17.24
C ASP A 33 -17.83 -13.27 15.82
N LEU A 34 -16.86 -13.18 14.90
CA LEU A 34 -16.71 -13.82 13.56
C LEU A 34 -17.94 -14.01 12.64
N GLU A 35 -17.84 -13.42 11.44
CA GLU A 35 -17.96 -14.14 10.16
C GLU A 35 -16.90 -13.60 9.17
N ASP A 36 -16.10 -14.52 8.60
CA ASP A 36 -15.06 -14.28 7.59
C ASP A 36 -15.70 -13.93 6.25
N ASP A 37 -15.35 -12.76 5.70
CA ASP A 37 -15.75 -12.35 4.36
C ASP A 37 -14.58 -12.59 3.39
N GLU A 38 -14.55 -13.77 2.77
CA GLU A 38 -13.54 -14.12 1.76
C GLU A 38 -13.76 -13.32 0.47
N ASN A 39 -13.36 -12.05 0.45
CA ASN A 39 -13.30 -11.30 -0.81
C ASN A 39 -12.03 -11.70 -1.59
N LYS A 40 -12.14 -12.73 -2.43
CA LYS A 40 -11.11 -13.17 -3.39
C LYS A 40 -11.01 -12.18 -4.55
N GLU A 41 -10.35 -11.06 -4.35
CA GLU A 41 -10.01 -10.15 -5.45
C GLU A 41 -8.93 -10.74 -6.37
N LYS A 42 -9.10 -10.53 -7.68
CA LYS A 42 -8.11 -10.91 -8.70
C LYS A 42 -6.90 -9.98 -8.62
N ARG A 43 -5.69 -10.53 -8.78
CA ARG A 43 -4.45 -9.74 -8.90
C ARG A 43 -4.51 -8.90 -10.19
N THR A 44 -4.84 -7.63 -10.07
CA THR A 44 -4.83 -6.65 -11.16
C THR A 44 -4.06 -5.40 -10.73
N ASP A 45 -3.40 -4.74 -11.68
CA ASP A 45 -2.77 -3.43 -11.46
C ASP A 45 -3.79 -2.28 -11.49
N ASP A 46 -5.06 -2.62 -11.69
CA ASP A 46 -6.16 -1.68 -11.87
C ASP A 46 -6.58 -1.12 -10.50
N ILE A 47 -6.71 0.20 -10.46
CA ILE A 47 -7.08 0.97 -9.27
C ILE A 47 -8.31 1.78 -9.65
N SER A 48 -9.32 1.79 -8.78
CA SER A 48 -10.52 2.58 -9.05
C SER A 48 -10.18 4.07 -9.13
N SER A 49 -10.98 4.86 -9.86
CA SER A 49 -10.73 6.30 -9.96
C SER A 49 -10.76 6.99 -8.58
N TRP A 50 -11.64 6.53 -7.68
CA TRP A 50 -11.73 7.08 -6.34
C TRP A 50 -10.47 6.77 -5.52
N ASP A 51 -9.98 5.53 -5.57
CA ASP A 51 -8.75 5.15 -4.86
C ASP A 51 -7.53 5.88 -5.42
N ALA A 52 -7.47 6.07 -6.74
CA ALA A 52 -6.40 6.82 -7.39
C ALA A 52 -6.37 8.29 -6.92
N ASP A 53 -7.55 8.91 -6.78
CA ASP A 53 -7.67 10.27 -6.24
C ASP A 53 -7.38 10.32 -4.73
N PHE A 54 -7.84 9.33 -3.96
CA PHE A 54 -7.59 9.22 -2.52
C PHE A 54 -6.10 9.05 -2.19
N LEU A 55 -5.39 8.24 -2.98
CA LEU A 55 -3.96 7.96 -2.81
C LEU A 55 -3.05 9.00 -3.45
N LYS A 56 -3.61 10.11 -3.96
CA LYS A 56 -2.85 11.25 -4.47
C LYS A 56 -2.29 12.11 -3.32
N VAL A 57 -1.46 11.48 -2.50
CA VAL A 57 -0.78 12.06 -1.35
C VAL A 57 0.73 12.02 -1.54
N ASP A 58 1.50 12.63 -0.63
CA ASP A 58 2.95 12.50 -0.63
C ASP A 58 3.39 11.08 -0.21
N GLN A 59 4.64 10.73 -0.53
CA GLN A 59 5.17 9.38 -0.26
C GLN A 59 5.17 9.01 1.23
N GLY A 60 5.42 9.98 2.13
CA GLY A 60 5.43 9.72 3.57
C GLY A 60 4.05 9.30 4.04
N THR A 61 3.02 10.06 3.67
CA THR A 61 1.63 9.72 3.96
C THR A 61 1.23 8.37 3.33
N LEU A 62 1.65 8.09 2.09
CA LEU A 62 1.35 6.80 1.44
C LEU A 62 1.97 5.62 2.21
N PHE A 63 3.20 5.75 2.71
CA PHE A 63 3.83 4.69 3.51
C PHE A 63 3.17 4.50 4.87
N GLU A 64 2.78 5.58 5.55
CA GLU A 64 2.00 5.50 6.78
C GLU A 64 0.64 4.83 6.55
N LEU A 65 -0.02 5.10 5.42
CA LEU A 65 -1.25 4.41 5.05
C LEU A 65 -1.04 2.90 4.85
N ILE A 66 0.07 2.49 4.23
CA ILE A 66 0.44 1.06 4.11
C ILE A 66 0.61 0.41 5.49
N LEU A 67 1.36 1.07 6.38
CA LEU A 67 1.62 0.57 7.72
C LEU A 67 0.34 0.50 8.56
N ALA A 68 -0.49 1.54 8.50
CA ALA A 68 -1.78 1.59 9.19
C ALA A 68 -2.74 0.54 8.65
N ALA A 69 -2.82 0.35 7.33
CA ALA A 69 -3.65 -0.68 6.71
C ALA A 69 -3.23 -2.09 7.14
N ASN A 70 -1.92 -2.36 7.18
CA ASN A 70 -1.39 -3.61 7.69
C ASN A 70 -1.69 -3.82 9.18
N TYR A 71 -1.52 -2.77 10.01
CA TYR A 71 -1.78 -2.85 11.45
C TYR A 71 -3.26 -3.07 11.78
N LEU A 72 -4.16 -2.38 11.06
CA LEU A 72 -5.61 -2.49 11.23
C LEU A 72 -6.21 -3.70 10.50
N ASP A 73 -5.39 -4.46 9.78
CA ASP A 73 -5.78 -5.58 8.93
C ASP A 73 -6.90 -5.20 7.94
N ILE A 74 -6.67 -4.13 7.18
CA ILE A 74 -7.54 -3.67 6.10
C ILE A 74 -6.92 -4.12 4.77
N LYS A 75 -7.17 -5.37 4.39
CA LYS A 75 -6.58 -5.98 3.18
C LYS A 75 -6.80 -5.15 1.91
N GLY A 76 -8.01 -4.60 1.70
CA GLY A 76 -8.30 -3.79 0.51
C GLY A 76 -7.46 -2.52 0.43
N LEU A 77 -7.29 -1.82 1.57
CA LEU A 77 -6.45 -0.62 1.66
C LEU A 77 -4.96 -0.96 1.47
N LEU A 78 -4.51 -2.08 2.06
CA LEU A 78 -3.15 -2.56 1.88
C LEU A 78 -2.87 -2.91 0.40
N ASP A 79 -3.80 -3.60 -0.25
CA ASP A 79 -3.68 -3.99 -1.65
C ASP A 79 -3.60 -2.75 -2.56
N VAL A 80 -4.49 -1.76 -2.39
CA VAL A 80 -4.53 -0.59 -3.27
C VAL A 80 -3.35 0.37 -3.06
N THR A 81 -2.89 0.52 -1.81
CA THR A 81 -1.68 1.28 -1.52
C THR A 81 -0.43 0.60 -2.09
N CYS A 82 -0.32 -0.74 -1.96
CA CYS A 82 0.75 -1.50 -2.59
C CYS A 82 0.72 -1.44 -4.12
N LYS A 83 -0.46 -1.53 -4.75
CA LYS A 83 -0.64 -1.35 -6.20
C LYS A 83 -0.17 0.03 -6.66
N THR A 84 -0.46 1.06 -5.88
CA THR A 84 -0.03 2.44 -6.18
C THR A 84 1.49 2.54 -6.20
N VAL A 85 2.17 1.99 -5.20
CA VAL A 85 3.66 1.94 -5.17
C VAL A 85 4.20 1.12 -6.34
N ALA A 86 3.59 -0.02 -6.67
CA ALA A 86 3.99 -0.83 -7.82
C ALA A 86 3.87 -0.06 -9.14
N ASN A 87 2.78 0.70 -9.33
CA ASN A 87 2.58 1.55 -10.50
C ASN A 87 3.61 2.69 -10.58
N MET A 88 4.16 3.16 -9.45
CA MET A 88 5.25 4.15 -9.44
C MET A 88 6.61 3.57 -9.89
N ILE A 89 6.78 2.25 -9.85
CA ILE A 89 7.99 1.52 -10.24
C ILE A 89 7.89 1.04 -11.69
N LYS A 90 6.68 0.61 -12.09
CA LYS A 90 6.41 0.03 -13.41
C LYS A 90 6.86 0.96 -14.54
N GLY A 91 7.71 0.44 -15.42
CA GLY A 91 8.18 1.15 -16.61
C GLY A 91 9.27 2.20 -16.36
N LYS A 92 9.79 2.33 -15.14
CA LYS A 92 10.93 3.22 -14.82
C LYS A 92 12.26 2.46 -14.84
N THR A 93 13.33 3.17 -15.15
CA THR A 93 14.69 2.60 -15.05
C THR A 93 15.14 2.47 -13.59
N PRO A 94 16.13 1.62 -13.28
CA PRO A 94 16.69 1.53 -11.93
C PRO A 94 17.14 2.88 -11.35
N GLU A 95 17.70 3.77 -12.18
CA GLU A 95 18.14 5.11 -11.78
C GLU A 95 16.95 6.01 -11.42
N GLU A 96 15.88 5.96 -12.22
CA GLU A 96 14.66 6.72 -11.97
C GLU A 96 13.93 6.24 -10.72
N ILE A 97 13.89 4.92 -10.48
CA ILE A 97 13.35 4.32 -9.26
C ILE A 97 14.16 4.80 -8.06
N ARG A 98 15.49 4.68 -8.11
CA ARG A 98 16.39 5.15 -7.04
C ARG A 98 16.18 6.62 -6.73
N LYS A 99 16.08 7.48 -7.75
CA LYS A 99 15.79 8.90 -7.57
C LYS A 99 14.41 9.15 -6.98
N THR A 100 13.39 8.43 -7.45
CA THR A 100 11.99 8.58 -6.99
C THR A 100 11.86 8.25 -5.50
N PHE A 101 12.55 7.20 -5.04
CA PHE A 101 12.48 6.72 -3.65
C PHE A 101 13.67 7.18 -2.79
N ASN A 102 14.50 8.09 -3.30
CA ASN A 102 15.70 8.59 -2.63
C ASN A 102 16.64 7.48 -2.11
N ILE A 103 16.81 6.42 -2.92
CA ILE A 103 17.64 5.25 -2.61
C ILE A 103 19.06 5.50 -3.14
N LYS A 104 20.06 5.33 -2.27
CA LYS A 104 21.46 5.39 -2.65
C LYS A 104 21.85 4.10 -3.41
N ASN A 105 22.53 4.25 -4.56
CA ASN A 105 23.17 3.10 -5.21
C ASN A 105 24.36 2.64 -4.36
N ASP A 106 24.30 1.41 -3.88
CA ASP A 106 25.32 0.76 -3.05
C ASP A 106 26.14 -0.29 -3.83
N PHE A 107 25.84 -0.51 -5.11
CA PHE A 107 26.68 -1.34 -5.98
C PHE A 107 27.98 -0.66 -6.37
N THR A 108 29.05 -1.44 -6.45
CA THR A 108 30.25 -1.06 -7.18
C THR A 108 30.00 -1.13 -8.70
N ALA A 109 30.82 -0.44 -9.49
CA ALA A 109 30.67 -0.44 -10.96
C ALA A 109 30.71 -1.86 -11.56
N THR A 110 31.56 -2.73 -11.02
CA THR A 110 31.68 -4.13 -11.45
C THR A 110 30.43 -4.94 -11.12
N GLU A 111 29.86 -4.76 -9.92
CA GLU A 111 28.64 -5.46 -9.52
C GLU A 111 27.43 -4.99 -10.33
N GLU A 112 27.33 -3.68 -10.60
CA GLU A 112 26.24 -3.13 -11.42
C GLU A 112 26.30 -3.66 -12.85
N GLU A 113 27.50 -3.74 -13.44
CA GLU A 113 27.69 -4.29 -14.79
C GLU A 113 27.38 -5.79 -14.85
N GLN A 114 27.77 -6.55 -13.81
CA GLN A 114 27.41 -7.96 -13.70
C GLN A 114 25.89 -8.15 -13.61
N VAL A 115 25.21 -7.42 -12.71
CA VAL A 115 23.75 -7.48 -12.56
C VAL A 115 23.05 -7.05 -13.84
N ARG A 116 23.57 -6.04 -14.56
CA ARG A 116 23.01 -5.62 -15.85
C ARG A 116 23.11 -6.74 -16.89
N LYS A 117 24.29 -7.34 -17.02
CA LYS A 117 24.52 -8.47 -17.93
C LYS A 117 23.65 -9.68 -17.61
N GLU A 118 23.46 -10.00 -16.33
CA GLU A 118 22.59 -11.10 -15.88
C GLU A 118 21.10 -10.84 -16.17
N ASN A 119 20.70 -9.56 -16.32
CA ASN A 119 19.32 -9.15 -16.56
C ASN A 119 19.04 -8.64 -17.98
N GLU A 120 20.01 -8.75 -18.91
CA GLU A 120 19.84 -8.35 -20.33
C GLU A 120 18.62 -9.00 -20.99
N TRP A 121 18.27 -10.24 -20.60
CA TRP A 121 17.08 -10.95 -21.08
C TRP A 121 15.75 -10.22 -20.80
N CYS A 122 15.71 -9.25 -19.88
CA CYS A 122 14.54 -8.42 -19.63
C CYS A 122 14.36 -7.29 -20.66
N GLU A 123 15.44 -6.85 -21.31
CA GLU A 123 15.44 -5.78 -22.32
C GLU A 123 15.18 -6.30 -23.74
N GLU A 124 15.38 -7.60 -23.97
CA GLU A 124 15.03 -8.29 -25.22
C GLU A 124 13.52 -8.63 -25.26
N LYS A 125 12.66 -7.64 -25.52
CA LYS A 125 11.24 -7.85 -25.89
C LYS A 125 10.76 -6.95 -27.02
#